data_AF-A0A7C2UCN1-F1
#
_entry.id   AF-A0A7C2UCN1-F1
#
_cell.length_a   1.000
_cell.length_b   1.000
_cell.length_c   1.000
_cell.angle_alpha   90.00
_cell.angle_beta   90.00
_cell.angle_gamma   90.00
#
_symmetry.space_group_name_H-M   'P 1'
#
loop_
_entity.id
_entity.type
_entity.pdbx_description
1 polymer ?
#
loop_
_entity_poly.entity_id
_entity_poly.type
_entity_poly.pdbx_seq_one_letter_code
_entity_poly.pdbx_strand_id
1 'polypeptide(L)'
;AAEDNELINLAKSKGAKGINIGGICCTANEILMRHGISIIGNFLNQEMAITTGAVEVMVVDVQCIMASLPEIAFCYHTKIITTSEKAKIPGAIHIQFTEEEALQKAKEIVKMAIENFEKRNKENVLIPQKISNLVAGFSYESIYYILGGRFRASYKPLNDNIINGRIRGIAGVVGCNNPKVSHDQIHIKLVSKLIENNVLVLQTGCSAIACAKAGFLDSVKGLDYAGKGLREVCEAVGIPPVIHMGSCVDNSRILLAATCVVKEGGLGDDISELPAAGAAPEWMSEKALSIGQYFVSSGVFVVFGVNWPTFGSKNLTKYLFEDIEKEVGGKWAYEPDPDKMADLILKHIDEKRKKLGIDKARERILYDMAMRRELE
;
A
#
# COMPACT_ATOMS: atom_id res chain seq x y z
N ALA A 1 -1.91 25.60 5.63
CA ALA A 1 -3.25 26.21 5.58
C ALA A 1 -4.08 25.83 6.82
N ALA A 2 -4.32 24.54 7.11
CA ALA A 2 -5.10 24.16 8.29
C ALA A 2 -4.45 24.51 9.65
N GLU A 3 -3.15 24.74 9.68
CA GLU A 3 -2.41 25.22 10.86
C GLU A 3 -2.35 26.75 10.96
N ASP A 4 -2.97 27.47 10.03
CA ASP A 4 -2.99 28.94 10.05
C ASP A 4 -3.85 29.45 11.21
N ASN A 5 -3.27 30.30 12.07
CA ASN A 5 -3.93 30.80 13.28
C ASN A 5 -5.23 31.57 12.97
N GLU A 6 -5.30 32.31 11.86
CA GLU A 6 -6.50 33.06 11.49
C GLU A 6 -7.63 32.09 11.14
N LEU A 7 -7.33 31.03 10.40
CA LEU A 7 -8.30 30.00 10.02
C LEU A 7 -8.72 29.14 11.22
N ILE A 8 -7.81 28.81 12.13
CA ILE A 8 -8.15 28.10 13.37
C ILE A 8 -9.10 28.95 14.23
N ASN A 9 -8.81 30.25 14.39
CA ASN A 9 -9.66 31.15 15.15
C ASN A 9 -11.03 31.33 14.49
N LEU A 10 -11.08 31.39 13.15
CA LEU A 10 -12.33 31.39 12.40
C LEU A 10 -13.13 30.09 12.60
N ALA A 11 -12.48 28.93 12.61
CA ALA A 11 -13.14 27.66 12.89
C ALA A 11 -13.79 27.65 14.29
N LYS A 12 -13.07 28.17 15.29
CA LYS A 12 -13.57 28.30 16.67
C LYS A 12 -14.73 29.29 16.78
N SER A 13 -14.67 30.44 16.10
CA SER A 13 -15.77 31.41 16.12
C SER A 13 -17.05 30.88 15.46
N LYS A 14 -16.92 29.92 14.54
CA LYS A 14 -18.01 29.16 13.91
C LYS A 14 -18.49 27.96 14.72
N GLY A 15 -17.97 27.76 15.94
CA GLY A 15 -18.40 26.71 16.87
C GLY A 15 -17.73 25.35 16.66
N ALA A 16 -16.70 25.24 15.82
CA ALA A 16 -15.89 24.02 15.69
C ALA A 16 -14.76 24.00 16.74
N LYS A 17 -14.26 22.81 17.09
CA LYS A 17 -13.11 22.69 18.01
C LYS A 17 -11.77 23.03 17.33
N GLY A 18 -11.71 22.89 16.00
CA GLY A 18 -10.53 23.06 15.18
C GLY A 18 -10.80 22.57 13.76
N ILE A 19 -9.73 22.42 12.98
CA ILE A 19 -9.80 21.95 11.59
C ILE A 19 -9.25 20.51 11.56
N ASN A 20 -10.05 19.57 11.09
CA ASN A 20 -9.63 18.17 10.94
C ASN A 20 -9.40 17.86 9.46
N ILE A 21 -8.21 17.34 9.13
CA ILE A 21 -7.91 16.84 7.79
C ILE A 21 -7.91 15.32 7.86
N GLY A 22 -8.63 14.69 6.95
CA GLY A 22 -8.48 13.27 6.66
C GLY A 22 -8.45 13.05 5.16
N GLY A 23 -7.80 11.97 4.74
CA GLY A 23 -7.63 11.67 3.32
C GLY A 23 -8.30 10.36 2.88
N ILE A 24 -8.53 10.25 1.57
CA ILE A 24 -8.92 9.02 0.89
C ILE A 24 -7.93 8.74 -0.26
N CYS A 25 -7.66 7.47 -0.55
CA CYS A 25 -6.79 7.03 -1.65
C CYS A 25 -5.33 7.55 -1.57
N CYS A 26 -4.65 7.66 -2.72
CA CYS A 26 -3.21 7.92 -2.80
C CYS A 26 -2.78 9.25 -2.18
N THR A 27 -3.53 10.34 -2.36
CA THR A 27 -3.18 11.64 -1.76
C THR A 27 -3.20 11.56 -0.22
N ALA A 28 -4.11 10.74 0.34
CA ALA A 28 -4.13 10.41 1.76
C ALA A 28 -2.86 9.69 2.21
N ASN A 29 -2.42 8.69 1.44
CA ASN A 29 -1.17 7.99 1.74
C ASN A 29 0.01 8.96 1.69
N GLU A 30 0.08 9.89 0.73
CA GLU A 30 1.18 10.86 0.66
C GLU A 30 1.28 11.74 1.92
N ILE A 31 0.15 12.26 2.40
CA ILE A 31 0.12 13.10 3.61
C ILE A 31 0.23 12.28 4.90
N LEU A 32 -0.26 11.04 4.93
CA LEU A 32 -0.04 10.10 6.04
C LEU A 32 1.46 9.83 6.20
N MET A 33 2.14 9.46 5.11
CA MET A 33 3.56 9.05 5.12
C MET A 33 4.50 10.17 5.57
N ARG A 34 4.11 11.45 5.42
CA ARG A 34 4.96 12.61 5.71
C ARG A 34 4.54 13.40 6.95
N HIS A 35 3.25 13.45 7.25
CA HIS A 35 2.70 14.33 8.28
C HIS A 35 1.81 13.58 9.29
N GLY A 36 1.63 12.27 9.15
CA GLY A 36 0.81 11.47 10.07
C GLY A 36 -0.68 11.80 10.00
N ILE A 37 -1.15 12.40 8.90
CA ILE A 37 -2.56 12.73 8.72
C ILE A 37 -3.39 11.45 8.59
N SER A 38 -4.54 11.43 9.27
CA SER A 38 -5.41 10.26 9.33
C SER A 38 -6.02 9.90 7.97
N ILE A 39 -6.17 8.61 7.73
CA ILE A 39 -6.87 8.07 6.55
C ILE A 39 -8.31 7.76 6.93
N ILE A 40 -9.26 8.28 6.14
CA ILE A 40 -10.70 8.03 6.29
C ILE A 40 -11.09 6.70 5.64
N GLY A 41 -10.49 6.39 4.49
CA GLY A 41 -10.80 5.16 3.77
C GLY A 41 -10.10 5.06 2.41
N ASN A 42 -10.46 4.03 1.66
CA ASN A 42 -9.89 3.72 0.35
C ASN A 42 -10.88 4.00 -0.79
N PHE A 43 -10.64 3.44 -1.97
CA PHE A 43 -11.37 3.79 -3.19
C PHE A 43 -12.88 3.63 -3.10
N LEU A 44 -13.43 2.61 -2.44
CA LEU A 44 -14.90 2.48 -2.33
C LEU A 44 -15.50 3.22 -1.12
N ASN A 45 -14.68 3.93 -0.34
CA ASN A 45 -15.14 4.72 0.81
C ASN A 45 -15.43 6.19 0.49
N GLN A 46 -15.21 6.65 -0.74
CA GLN A 46 -15.34 8.07 -1.11
C GLN A 46 -16.76 8.59 -0.90
N GLU A 47 -17.75 7.92 -1.48
CA GLU A 47 -19.17 8.28 -1.31
C GLU A 47 -19.61 8.06 0.14
N MET A 48 -19.16 6.96 0.76
CA MET A 48 -19.49 6.64 2.15
C MET A 48 -18.96 7.65 3.16
N ALA A 49 -17.85 8.34 2.87
CA ALA A 49 -17.38 9.43 3.71
C ALA A 49 -18.36 10.60 3.72
N ILE A 50 -18.96 10.93 2.56
CA ILE A 50 -19.97 11.98 2.44
C ILE A 50 -21.24 11.59 3.19
N THR A 51 -21.67 10.33 3.10
CA THR A 51 -22.91 9.85 3.74
C THR A 51 -22.86 9.85 5.26
N THR A 52 -21.69 10.03 5.87
CA THR A 52 -21.60 10.30 7.32
C THR A 52 -22.25 11.63 7.73
N GLY A 53 -22.52 12.54 6.78
CA GLY A 53 -22.99 13.89 7.04
C GLY A 53 -21.97 14.79 7.73
N ALA A 54 -20.71 14.35 7.86
CA ALA A 54 -19.68 15.04 8.65
C ALA A 54 -18.58 15.73 7.81
N VAL A 55 -18.71 15.75 6.49
CA VAL A 55 -17.70 16.30 5.58
C VAL A 55 -18.14 17.69 5.09
N GLU A 56 -17.41 18.74 5.44
CA GLU A 56 -17.73 20.09 4.92
C GLU A 56 -17.35 20.25 3.46
N VAL A 57 -16.14 19.81 3.12
CA VAL A 57 -15.54 19.93 1.80
C VAL A 57 -14.78 18.65 1.51
N MET A 58 -15.00 18.10 0.31
CA MET A 58 -14.13 17.09 -0.27
C MET A 58 -13.38 17.72 -1.45
N VAL A 59 -12.07 17.88 -1.26
CA VAL A 59 -11.17 18.42 -2.30
C VAL A 59 -10.61 17.26 -3.09
N VAL A 60 -10.68 17.36 -4.41
CA VAL A 60 -10.23 16.32 -5.33
C VAL A 60 -9.36 16.91 -6.43
N ASP A 61 -8.31 16.19 -6.80
CA ASP A 61 -7.35 16.58 -7.82
C ASP A 61 -7.54 15.77 -9.11
N VAL A 62 -6.94 14.58 -9.23
CA VAL A 62 -6.98 13.73 -10.41
C VAL A 62 -7.02 12.25 -10.04
N GLN A 63 -7.59 11.45 -10.94
CA GLN A 63 -7.56 9.99 -10.95
C GLN A 63 -8.30 9.31 -9.79
N CYS A 64 -9.05 8.25 -10.11
CA CYS A 64 -9.77 7.45 -9.11
C CYS A 64 -10.76 8.27 -8.26
N ILE A 65 -11.30 9.35 -8.82
CA ILE A 65 -12.35 10.18 -8.21
C ILE A 65 -13.65 9.80 -8.89
N MET A 66 -14.62 9.29 -8.13
CA MET A 66 -15.93 8.93 -8.68
C MET A 66 -16.67 10.20 -9.14
N ALA A 67 -17.14 10.20 -10.38
CA ALA A 67 -17.87 11.34 -10.94
C ALA A 67 -19.26 11.55 -10.30
N SER A 68 -19.76 10.56 -9.56
CA SER A 68 -21.00 10.60 -8.78
C SER A 68 -20.89 11.45 -7.52
N LEU A 69 -19.69 11.84 -7.08
CA LEU A 69 -19.50 12.57 -5.82
C LEU A 69 -20.37 13.83 -5.69
N PRO A 70 -20.55 14.69 -6.72
CA PRO A 70 -21.44 15.84 -6.62
C PRO A 70 -22.91 15.46 -6.43
N GLU A 71 -23.36 14.36 -7.04
CA GLU A 71 -24.73 13.86 -6.89
C GLU A 71 -24.99 13.37 -5.46
N ILE A 72 -24.03 12.63 -4.88
CA ILE A 72 -24.11 12.21 -3.47
C ILE A 72 -24.04 13.42 -2.54
N ALA A 73 -23.14 14.36 -2.81
CA ALA A 73 -22.97 15.57 -2.02
C ALA A 73 -24.19 16.49 -2.03
N PHE A 74 -24.97 16.50 -3.11
CA PHE A 74 -26.22 17.27 -3.21
C PHE A 74 -27.24 16.91 -2.12
N CYS A 75 -27.21 15.66 -1.62
CA CYS A 75 -28.06 15.20 -0.53
C CYS A 75 -27.60 15.69 0.87
N TYR A 76 -26.44 16.34 0.96
CA TYR A 76 -25.82 16.82 2.19
C TYR A 76 -25.39 18.29 2.05
N HIS A 77 -24.73 18.85 3.07
CA HIS A 77 -24.13 20.19 2.98
C HIS A 77 -22.78 20.20 2.27
N THR A 78 -22.17 19.02 2.10
CA THR A 78 -20.82 18.82 1.57
C THR A 78 -20.60 19.53 0.23
N LYS A 79 -19.47 20.22 0.10
CA LYS A 79 -19.03 20.79 -1.18
C LYS A 79 -17.96 19.91 -1.81
N ILE A 80 -18.14 19.56 -3.08
CA ILE A 80 -17.09 18.91 -3.88
C ILE A 80 -16.30 20.00 -4.61
N ILE A 81 -14.98 20.00 -4.45
CA ILE A 81 -14.08 20.96 -5.10
C ILE A 81 -13.08 20.21 -5.96
N THR A 82 -13.15 20.43 -7.27
CA THR A 82 -12.14 19.96 -8.22
C THR A 82 -11.04 21.00 -8.36
N THR A 83 -9.77 20.59 -8.36
CA THR A 83 -8.63 21.50 -8.40
C THR A 83 -7.78 21.43 -9.66
N SER A 84 -7.85 20.31 -10.39
CA SER A 84 -7.11 20.12 -11.64
C SER A 84 -7.98 20.37 -12.86
N GLU A 85 -7.47 21.14 -13.83
CA GLU A 85 -8.09 21.30 -15.15
C GLU A 85 -8.30 19.95 -15.87
N LYS A 86 -7.47 18.95 -15.54
CA LYS A 86 -7.47 17.62 -16.17
C LYS A 86 -8.65 16.76 -15.72
N ALA A 87 -9.32 17.12 -14.63
CA ALA A 87 -10.35 16.29 -13.99
C ALA A 87 -11.47 17.15 -13.38
N LYS A 88 -12.11 17.98 -14.22
CA LYS A 88 -13.33 18.69 -13.86
C LYS A 88 -14.51 17.72 -13.79
N ILE A 89 -15.41 17.93 -12.84
CA ILE A 89 -16.62 17.11 -12.66
C ILE A 89 -17.83 18.04 -12.69
N PRO A 90 -18.81 17.82 -13.59
CA PRO A 90 -20.05 18.57 -13.57
C PRO A 90 -20.74 18.52 -12.19
N GLY A 91 -21.27 19.66 -11.74
CA GLY A 91 -21.90 19.78 -10.41
C GLY A 91 -20.92 20.05 -9.26
N ALA A 92 -19.61 19.87 -9.45
CA ALA A 92 -18.60 20.29 -8.48
C ALA A 92 -18.24 21.78 -8.64
N ILE A 93 -17.79 22.39 -7.56
CA ILE A 93 -17.10 23.69 -7.61
C ILE A 93 -15.72 23.45 -8.22
N HIS A 94 -15.27 24.33 -9.11
CA HIS A 94 -13.91 24.26 -9.65
C HIS A 94 -13.08 25.42 -9.13
N ILE A 95 -11.97 25.10 -8.45
CA ILE A 95 -10.97 26.07 -8.01
C ILE A 95 -9.65 25.62 -8.60
N GLN A 96 -9.27 26.22 -9.73
CA GLN A 96 -8.01 25.88 -10.39
C GLN A 96 -6.84 26.11 -9.42
N PHE A 97 -6.05 25.07 -9.23
CA PHE A 97 -4.84 25.12 -8.42
C PHE A 97 -3.62 25.24 -9.34
N THR A 98 -2.78 26.23 -9.06
CA THR A 98 -1.47 26.42 -9.68
C THR A 98 -0.41 26.42 -8.58
N GLU A 99 0.82 26.06 -8.93
CA GLU A 99 1.92 26.01 -7.96
C GLU A 99 2.21 27.39 -7.35
N GLU A 100 2.09 28.44 -8.16
CA GLU A 100 2.30 29.84 -7.77
C GLU A 100 1.28 30.32 -6.72
N GLU A 101 0.02 29.89 -6.82
CA GLU A 101 -1.07 30.31 -5.93
C GLU A 101 -1.42 29.25 -4.87
N ALA A 102 -0.61 28.20 -4.74
CA ALA A 102 -0.92 26.98 -3.99
C ALA A 102 -1.42 27.25 -2.56
N LEU A 103 -0.67 28.05 -1.78
CA LEU A 103 -1.03 28.35 -0.40
C LEU A 103 -2.29 29.21 -0.31
N GLN A 104 -2.45 30.17 -1.22
CA GLN A 104 -3.62 31.05 -1.26
C GLN A 104 -4.89 30.25 -1.55
N LYS A 105 -4.86 29.39 -2.59
CA LYS A 105 -5.98 28.51 -2.94
C LYS A 105 -6.28 27.49 -1.84
N ALA A 106 -5.25 26.94 -1.19
CA ALA A 106 -5.44 26.07 -0.04
C ALA A 106 -6.14 26.80 1.13
N LYS A 107 -5.76 28.05 1.43
CA LYS A 107 -6.43 28.88 2.45
C LYS A 107 -7.88 29.19 2.06
N GLU A 108 -8.14 29.52 0.81
CA GLU A 108 -9.49 29.76 0.27
C GLU A 108 -10.40 28.53 0.46
N ILE A 109 -9.90 27.34 0.10
CA ILE A 109 -10.60 26.07 0.27
C ILE A 109 -10.88 25.74 1.74
N VAL A 110 -9.88 25.90 2.62
CA VAL A 110 -10.05 25.65 4.06
C VAL A 110 -11.06 26.63 4.67
N LYS A 111 -11.00 27.92 4.29
CA LYS A 111 -11.98 28.92 4.70
C LYS A 111 -13.39 28.53 4.25
N MET A 112 -13.54 28.08 3.01
CA MET A 112 -14.83 27.60 2.49
C MET A 112 -15.36 26.42 3.30
N ALA A 113 -14.50 25.50 3.74
CA ALA A 113 -14.89 24.38 4.61
C ALA A 113 -15.40 24.88 5.97
N ILE A 114 -14.66 25.80 6.59
CA ILE A 114 -15.03 26.39 7.88
C ILE A 114 -16.40 27.09 7.81
N GLU A 115 -16.62 27.90 6.77
CA GLU A 115 -17.89 28.60 6.57
C GLU A 115 -19.04 27.62 6.27
N ASN A 116 -18.74 26.45 5.69
CA ASN A 116 -19.74 25.42 5.42
C ASN A 116 -20.14 24.62 6.67
N PHE A 117 -19.34 24.65 7.75
CA PHE A 117 -19.59 23.91 8.98
C PHE A 117 -20.93 24.26 9.64
N GLU A 118 -21.35 25.53 9.58
CA GLU A 118 -22.64 25.98 10.13
C GLU A 118 -23.84 25.34 9.41
N LYS A 119 -23.66 24.88 8.16
CA LYS A 119 -24.71 24.21 7.39
C LYS A 119 -24.84 22.72 7.71
N ARG A 120 -23.93 22.17 8.51
CA ARG A 120 -23.96 20.76 8.91
C ARG A 120 -25.19 20.49 9.77
N ASN A 121 -26.08 19.61 9.30
CA ASN A 121 -27.16 19.13 10.14
C ASN A 121 -26.63 18.10 11.16
N LYS A 122 -26.48 18.51 12.42
CA LYS A 122 -25.94 17.68 13.50
C LYS A 122 -26.77 16.42 13.78
N GLU A 123 -28.08 16.44 13.51
CA GLU A 123 -28.97 15.30 13.76
C GLU A 123 -28.76 14.17 12.74
N ASN A 124 -28.25 14.50 11.54
CA ASN A 124 -28.02 13.54 10.46
C ASN A 124 -26.56 13.05 10.41
N VAL A 125 -25.73 13.40 11.41
CA VAL A 125 -24.33 12.97 11.46
C VAL A 125 -24.22 11.55 12.03
N LEU A 126 -23.66 10.64 11.25
CA LEU A 126 -23.35 9.27 11.67
C LEU A 126 -21.91 8.92 11.32
N ILE A 127 -21.03 8.99 12.31
CA ILE A 127 -19.62 8.59 12.16
C ILE A 127 -19.41 7.23 12.85
N PRO A 128 -19.14 6.15 12.09
CA PRO A 128 -18.88 4.83 12.67
C PRO A 128 -17.67 4.87 13.63
N GLN A 129 -17.83 4.31 14.83
CA GLN A 129 -16.76 4.22 15.84
C GLN A 129 -15.85 3.01 15.59
N LYS A 130 -15.37 2.87 14.35
CA LYS A 130 -14.41 1.82 13.95
C LYS A 130 -13.12 2.48 13.49
N ILE A 131 -12.15 2.50 14.38
CA ILE A 131 -10.84 3.12 14.18
C ILE A 131 -9.78 2.06 14.46
N SER A 132 -8.78 2.00 13.59
CA SER A 132 -7.63 1.12 13.73
C SER A 132 -6.35 1.97 13.74
N ASN A 133 -5.43 1.62 14.62
CA ASN A 133 -4.10 2.22 14.60
C ASN A 133 -3.28 1.60 13.46
N LEU A 134 -2.30 2.35 12.99
CA LEU A 134 -1.37 1.89 11.97
C LEU A 134 -0.02 2.59 12.13
N VAL A 135 1.05 1.92 11.70
CA VAL A 135 2.36 2.52 11.47
C VAL A 135 2.62 2.58 9.98
N ALA A 136 2.99 3.76 9.49
CA ALA A 136 3.35 4.01 8.10
C ALA A 136 4.66 4.82 8.05
N GLY A 137 5.04 5.31 6.87
CA GLY A 137 6.28 6.07 6.68
C GLY A 137 7.49 5.21 6.30
N PHE A 138 7.27 3.97 5.87
CA PHE A 138 8.35 3.06 5.47
C PHE A 138 8.81 3.34 4.04
N SER A 139 9.69 4.33 3.87
CA SER A 139 10.44 4.48 2.63
C SER A 139 11.58 3.45 2.54
N TYR A 140 12.15 3.24 1.36
CA TYR A 140 13.29 2.32 1.23
C TYR A 140 14.53 2.81 2.00
N GLU A 141 14.67 4.13 2.18
CA GLU A 141 15.69 4.76 3.02
C GLU A 141 15.41 4.55 4.51
N SER A 142 14.16 4.71 4.95
CA SER A 142 13.77 4.44 6.33
C SER A 142 13.98 2.97 6.69
N ILE A 143 13.64 2.04 5.79
CA ILE A 143 13.89 0.60 5.97
C ILE A 143 15.39 0.33 6.14
N TYR A 144 16.23 0.93 5.29
CA TYR A 144 17.69 0.82 5.37
C TYR A 144 18.24 1.23 6.76
N TYR A 145 17.72 2.34 7.29
CA TYR A 145 18.06 2.83 8.62
C TYR A 145 17.50 1.96 9.75
N ILE A 146 16.25 1.52 9.66
CA ILE A 146 15.58 0.74 10.71
C ILE A 146 16.26 -0.63 10.89
N LEU A 147 16.69 -1.28 9.81
CA LEU A 147 17.32 -2.59 9.88
C LEU A 147 18.73 -2.54 10.47
N GLY A 148 19.55 -1.57 10.07
CA GLY A 148 20.97 -1.51 10.47
C GLY A 148 21.32 -0.45 11.52
N GLY A 149 20.35 0.34 11.95
CA GLY A 149 20.54 1.52 12.80
C GLY A 149 21.45 2.57 12.16
N ARG A 150 21.87 3.55 12.97
CA ARG A 150 22.68 4.69 12.49
C ARG A 150 24.06 4.32 11.94
N PHE A 151 24.69 3.27 12.48
CA PHE A 151 26.10 2.96 12.20
C PHE A 151 26.33 1.79 11.24
N ARG A 152 25.30 0.96 10.99
CA ARG A 152 25.39 -0.23 10.14
C ARG A 152 24.16 -0.39 9.25
N ALA A 153 23.52 0.73 8.87
CA ALA A 153 22.38 0.76 7.96
C ALA A 153 22.66 -0.11 6.72
N SER A 154 21.80 -1.09 6.47
CA SER A 154 22.02 -2.18 5.50
C SER A 154 20.73 -3.00 5.34
N TYR A 155 20.56 -3.67 4.19
CA TYR A 155 19.50 -4.67 3.97
C TYR A 155 19.90 -6.06 4.49
N LYS A 156 21.13 -6.24 4.99
CA LYS A 156 21.65 -7.52 5.46
C LYS A 156 20.75 -8.20 6.49
N PRO A 157 20.19 -7.50 7.49
CA PRO A 157 19.29 -8.14 8.45
C PRO A 157 18.03 -8.72 7.78
N LEU A 158 17.51 -8.09 6.72
CA LEU A 158 16.40 -8.66 5.94
C LEU A 158 16.86 -9.89 5.17
N ASN A 159 17.96 -9.79 4.41
CA ASN A 159 18.47 -10.88 3.60
C ASN A 159 18.82 -12.10 4.46
N ASP A 160 19.51 -11.90 5.58
CA ASP A 160 19.88 -12.97 6.51
C ASP A 160 18.63 -13.68 7.08
N ASN A 161 17.55 -12.95 7.34
CA ASN A 161 16.29 -13.51 7.82
C ASN A 161 15.49 -14.24 6.74
N ILE A 162 15.67 -13.89 5.47
CA ILE A 162 15.16 -14.68 4.35
C ILE A 162 15.97 -15.97 4.19
N ILE A 163 17.30 -15.86 4.20
CA ILE A 163 18.23 -16.98 4.04
C ILE A 163 18.04 -18.01 5.17
N ASN A 164 17.91 -17.56 6.42
CA ASN A 164 17.73 -18.44 7.57
C ASN A 164 16.30 -19.00 7.72
N GLY A 165 15.36 -18.53 6.91
CA GLY A 165 13.98 -19.06 6.85
C GLY A 165 13.02 -18.47 7.88
N ARG A 166 13.42 -17.51 8.72
CA ARG A 166 12.48 -16.78 9.58
C ARG A 166 11.47 -15.98 8.76
N ILE A 167 11.94 -15.35 7.69
CA ILE A 167 11.09 -14.79 6.64
C ILE A 167 11.12 -15.76 5.47
N ARG A 168 9.95 -16.26 5.07
CA ARG A 168 9.84 -17.19 3.94
C ARG A 168 10.13 -16.50 2.62
N GLY A 169 9.65 -15.28 2.45
CA GLY A 169 9.87 -14.45 1.27
C GLY A 169 9.20 -13.09 1.43
N ILE A 170 9.15 -12.32 0.34
CA ILE A 170 8.54 -10.99 0.31
C ILE A 170 7.36 -10.97 -0.66
N ALA A 171 6.25 -10.33 -0.29
CA ALA A 171 5.14 -10.11 -1.22
C ALA A 171 4.75 -8.63 -1.30
N GLY A 172 4.73 -8.08 -2.52
CA GLY A 172 4.16 -6.76 -2.79
C GLY A 172 2.67 -6.87 -3.09
N VAL A 173 1.81 -6.60 -2.10
CA VAL A 173 0.34 -6.66 -2.27
C VAL A 173 -0.21 -5.25 -2.40
N VAL A 174 -0.66 -4.91 -3.62
CA VAL A 174 -1.00 -3.54 -4.02
C VAL A 174 -2.37 -3.50 -4.68
N GLY A 175 -2.78 -2.32 -5.14
CA GLY A 175 -3.93 -2.19 -6.03
C GLY A 175 -5.10 -1.41 -5.44
N CYS A 176 -6.25 -1.59 -6.09
CA CYS A 176 -7.47 -0.80 -5.90
C CYS A 176 -8.49 -1.57 -5.06
N ASN A 177 -9.76 -1.19 -5.16
CA ASN A 177 -10.90 -2.04 -4.84
C ASN A 177 -11.77 -2.19 -6.10
N ASN A 178 -12.50 -3.30 -6.22
CA ASN A 178 -13.34 -3.57 -7.38
C ASN A 178 -14.74 -4.05 -6.92
N PRO A 179 -15.83 -3.42 -7.37
CA PRO A 179 -17.18 -3.75 -6.90
C PRO A 179 -17.67 -5.15 -7.32
N LYS A 180 -16.94 -5.86 -8.20
CA LYS A 180 -17.24 -7.27 -8.54
C LYS A 180 -16.95 -8.24 -7.39
N VAL A 181 -16.25 -7.80 -6.36
CA VAL A 181 -15.90 -8.58 -5.17
C VAL A 181 -16.25 -7.77 -3.91
N SER A 182 -16.42 -8.47 -2.79
CA SER A 182 -16.70 -7.80 -1.52
C SER A 182 -15.54 -6.89 -1.14
N HIS A 183 -15.87 -5.65 -0.78
CA HIS A 183 -14.90 -4.60 -0.43
C HIS A 183 -13.88 -5.08 0.60
N ASP A 184 -12.58 -4.95 0.27
CA ASP A 184 -11.42 -5.28 1.09
C ASP A 184 -11.21 -6.77 1.40
N GLN A 185 -12.18 -7.63 1.08
CA GLN A 185 -12.19 -9.01 1.55
C GLN A 185 -11.03 -9.82 0.97
N ILE A 186 -10.67 -9.61 -0.30
CA ILE A 186 -9.61 -10.40 -0.95
C ILE A 186 -8.25 -9.89 -0.48
N HIS A 187 -8.08 -8.57 -0.34
CA HIS A 187 -6.86 -8.00 0.26
C HIS A 187 -6.59 -8.57 1.65
N ILE A 188 -7.60 -8.52 2.54
CA ILE A 188 -7.44 -8.94 3.93
C ILE A 188 -7.14 -10.44 4.01
N LYS A 189 -7.91 -11.29 3.29
CA LYS A 189 -7.70 -12.74 3.32
C LYS A 189 -6.34 -13.14 2.79
N LEU A 190 -5.94 -12.60 1.64
CA LEU A 190 -4.63 -12.89 1.05
C LEU A 190 -3.51 -12.51 2.02
N VAL A 191 -3.54 -11.28 2.54
CA VAL A 191 -2.47 -10.77 3.39
C VAL A 191 -2.39 -11.55 4.70
N SER A 192 -3.52 -11.87 5.34
CA SER A 192 -3.56 -12.73 6.54
C SER A 192 -2.84 -14.05 6.27
N LYS A 193 -3.20 -14.75 5.19
CA LYS A 193 -2.58 -16.04 4.86
C LYS A 193 -1.09 -15.93 4.56
N LEU A 194 -0.64 -14.84 3.93
CA LEU A 194 0.79 -14.60 3.65
C LEU A 194 1.59 -14.34 4.94
N ILE A 195 1.13 -13.43 5.81
CA ILE A 195 1.86 -13.11 7.06
C ILE A 195 1.84 -14.28 8.06
N GLU A 196 0.74 -15.05 8.13
CA GLU A 196 0.66 -16.30 8.90
C GLU A 196 1.70 -17.32 8.42
N ASN A 197 2.04 -17.31 7.13
CA ASN A 197 3.05 -18.15 6.50
C ASN A 197 4.46 -17.52 6.45
N ASN A 198 4.72 -16.55 7.33
CA ASN A 198 6.00 -15.85 7.47
C ASN A 198 6.47 -15.09 6.22
N VAL A 199 5.57 -14.64 5.35
CA VAL A 199 5.91 -13.75 4.23
C VAL A 199 5.84 -12.31 4.70
N LEU A 200 6.92 -11.55 4.52
CA LEU A 200 6.91 -10.11 4.78
C LEU A 200 6.12 -9.41 3.66
N VAL A 201 5.05 -8.70 4.02
CA VAL A 201 4.17 -8.05 3.03
C VAL A 201 4.48 -6.56 2.94
N LEU A 202 4.77 -6.08 1.74
CA LEU A 202 4.93 -4.67 1.41
C LEU A 202 3.66 -4.19 0.70
N GLN A 203 3.11 -3.04 1.12
CA GLN A 203 1.86 -2.53 0.54
C GLN A 203 1.91 -1.05 0.18
N THR A 204 1.11 -0.72 -0.82
CA THR A 204 0.80 0.66 -1.21
C THR A 204 -0.68 0.82 -1.55
N GLY A 205 -1.09 2.07 -1.75
CA GLY A 205 -2.41 2.39 -2.31
C GLY A 205 -3.57 1.92 -1.44
N CYS A 206 -4.66 1.48 -2.08
CA CYS A 206 -5.89 1.09 -1.38
C CYS A 206 -5.73 -0.22 -0.60
N SER A 207 -4.84 -1.12 -1.05
CA SER A 207 -4.53 -2.37 -0.35
C SER A 207 -3.95 -2.12 1.05
N ALA A 208 -3.03 -1.16 1.16
CA ALA A 208 -2.46 -0.74 2.44
C ALA A 208 -3.53 -0.20 3.41
N ILE A 209 -4.46 0.61 2.89
CA ILE A 209 -5.57 1.15 3.68
C ILE A 209 -6.54 0.04 4.12
N ALA A 210 -6.83 -0.93 3.24
CA ALA A 210 -7.69 -2.08 3.57
C ALA A 210 -7.11 -2.86 4.76
N CYS A 211 -5.82 -3.17 4.71
CA CYS A 211 -5.13 -3.91 5.76
C CYS A 211 -4.90 -3.07 7.02
N ALA A 212 -4.77 -1.74 6.89
CA ALA A 212 -4.74 -0.83 8.04
C ALA A 212 -6.05 -0.89 8.82
N LYS A 213 -7.19 -0.84 8.12
CA LYS A 213 -8.52 -0.99 8.74
C LYS A 213 -8.68 -2.34 9.44
N ALA A 214 -8.06 -3.40 8.91
CA ALA A 214 -8.04 -4.73 9.51
C ALA A 214 -7.05 -4.88 10.69
N GLY A 215 -6.18 -3.89 10.95
CA GLY A 215 -5.25 -3.89 12.07
C GLY A 215 -3.89 -4.54 11.79
N PHE A 216 -3.61 -4.95 10.55
CA PHE A 216 -2.34 -5.64 10.21
C PHE A 216 -1.12 -4.72 10.25
N LEU A 217 -1.33 -3.40 10.18
CA LEU A 217 -0.27 -2.38 10.21
C LEU A 217 -0.02 -1.85 11.63
N ASP A 218 -0.67 -2.41 12.65
CA ASP A 218 -0.40 -2.09 14.05
C ASP A 218 0.88 -2.84 14.49
N SER A 219 1.85 -2.12 15.06
CA SER A 219 3.15 -2.71 15.45
C SER A 219 3.09 -3.60 16.70
N VAL A 220 1.95 -3.67 17.38
CA VAL A 220 1.74 -4.53 18.55
C VAL A 220 0.70 -5.58 18.24
N LYS A 221 -0.53 -5.17 17.92
CA LYS A 221 -1.66 -6.09 17.66
C LYS A 221 -1.55 -6.78 16.30
N GLY A 222 -0.91 -6.14 15.32
CA GLY A 222 -0.69 -6.74 14.00
C GLY A 222 0.17 -8.00 14.08
N LEU A 223 1.08 -8.08 15.07
CA LEU A 223 1.98 -9.22 15.26
C LEU A 223 1.25 -10.53 15.61
N ASP A 224 0.02 -10.46 16.13
CA ASP A 224 -0.77 -11.65 16.46
C ASP A 224 -1.24 -12.40 15.20
N TYR A 225 -1.23 -11.75 14.04
CA TYR A 225 -1.53 -12.37 12.76
C TYR A 225 -0.30 -13.00 12.10
N ALA A 226 0.91 -12.64 12.54
CA ALA A 226 2.14 -13.10 11.90
C ALA A 226 2.54 -14.51 12.35
N GLY A 227 3.06 -15.30 11.42
CA GLY A 227 3.74 -16.55 11.73
C GLY A 227 4.94 -16.31 12.64
N LYS A 228 5.36 -17.35 13.39
CA LYS A 228 6.39 -17.24 14.44
C LYS A 228 7.70 -16.60 13.98
N GLY A 229 8.17 -16.95 12.77
CA GLY A 229 9.43 -16.45 12.23
C GLY A 229 9.36 -14.99 11.85
N LEU A 230 8.28 -14.57 11.18
CA LEU A 230 8.06 -13.17 10.84
C LEU A 230 7.83 -12.33 12.10
N ARG A 231 7.04 -12.85 13.05
CA ARG A 231 6.78 -12.21 14.34
C ARG A 231 8.08 -11.93 15.10
N GLU A 232 8.98 -12.91 15.22
CA GLU A 232 10.28 -12.73 15.89
C GLU A 232 11.08 -11.57 15.27
N VAL A 233 11.12 -11.49 13.93
CA VAL A 233 11.83 -10.41 13.23
C VAL A 233 11.15 -9.07 13.45
N CYS A 234 9.82 -9.01 13.34
CA CYS A 234 9.05 -7.79 13.53
C CYS A 234 9.15 -7.25 14.96
N GLU A 235 9.12 -8.12 15.98
CA GLU A 235 9.33 -7.76 17.39
C GLU A 235 10.75 -7.22 17.63
N ALA A 236 11.76 -7.87 17.06
CA ALA A 236 13.16 -7.45 17.22
C ALA A 236 13.45 -6.10 16.55
N VAL A 237 12.82 -5.82 15.41
CA VAL A 237 13.03 -4.58 14.65
C VAL A 237 12.08 -3.46 15.12
N GLY A 238 10.93 -3.81 15.71
CA GLY A 238 9.91 -2.85 16.16
C GLY A 238 9.00 -2.37 15.02
N ILE A 239 8.62 -3.26 14.10
CA ILE A 239 7.80 -2.95 12.91
C ILE A 239 6.54 -3.84 12.84
N PRO A 240 5.46 -3.38 12.18
CA PRO A 240 4.33 -4.26 11.87
C PRO A 240 4.73 -5.37 10.88
N PRO A 241 3.95 -6.47 10.77
CA PRO A 241 4.19 -7.53 9.78
C PRO A 241 3.84 -7.13 8.35
N VAL A 242 3.12 -6.02 8.19
CA VAL A 242 2.74 -5.44 6.91
C VAL A 242 3.27 -4.02 6.82
N ILE A 243 4.07 -3.74 5.79
CA ILE A 243 4.86 -2.52 5.67
C ILE A 243 4.19 -1.57 4.67
N HIS A 244 3.69 -0.44 5.18
CA HIS A 244 3.09 0.59 4.34
C HIS A 244 4.16 1.47 3.67
N MET A 245 4.37 1.27 2.37
CA MET A 245 5.38 1.99 1.59
C MET A 245 4.85 3.20 0.83
N GLY A 246 3.54 3.46 0.84
CA GLY A 246 2.97 4.75 0.44
C GLY A 246 1.84 4.68 -0.60
N SER A 247 1.84 5.62 -1.53
CA SER A 247 0.84 5.72 -2.59
C SER A 247 1.14 4.79 -3.76
N CYS A 248 0.26 4.72 -4.78
CA CYS A 248 0.51 3.85 -5.93
C CYS A 248 1.78 4.22 -6.72
N VAL A 249 2.25 5.47 -6.69
CA VAL A 249 3.53 5.84 -7.35
C VAL A 249 4.73 5.40 -6.51
N ASP A 250 4.56 5.24 -5.20
CA ASP A 250 5.57 4.67 -4.30
C ASP A 250 5.77 3.16 -4.49
N ASN A 251 5.03 2.51 -5.39
CA ASN A 251 5.39 1.17 -5.87
C ASN A 251 6.80 1.15 -6.49
N SER A 252 7.28 2.28 -7.00
CA SER A 252 8.69 2.47 -7.37
C SER A 252 9.64 2.18 -6.20
N ARG A 253 9.26 2.49 -4.95
CA ARG A 253 10.06 2.19 -3.75
C ARG A 253 10.15 0.70 -3.47
N ILE A 254 9.13 -0.09 -3.82
CA ILE A 254 9.19 -1.55 -3.71
C ILE A 254 10.26 -2.09 -4.67
N LEU A 255 10.33 -1.57 -5.91
CA LEU A 255 11.40 -1.93 -6.85
C LEU A 255 12.78 -1.46 -6.35
N LEU A 256 12.88 -0.25 -5.80
CA LEU A 256 14.14 0.23 -5.20
C LEU A 256 14.56 -0.65 -4.01
N ALA A 257 13.63 -1.07 -3.16
CA ALA A 257 13.92 -2.00 -2.08
C ALA A 257 14.38 -3.37 -2.63
N ALA A 258 13.75 -3.88 -3.70
CA ALA A 258 14.18 -5.12 -4.35
C ALA A 258 15.62 -5.01 -4.91
N THR A 259 15.97 -3.89 -5.56
CA THR A 259 17.35 -3.67 -6.03
C THR A 259 18.35 -3.58 -4.89
N CYS A 260 17.95 -3.00 -3.74
CA CYS A 260 18.79 -2.98 -2.55
C CYS A 260 19.00 -4.37 -1.94
N VAL A 261 17.95 -5.21 -1.92
CA VAL A 261 18.03 -6.62 -1.50
C VAL A 261 18.99 -7.41 -2.39
N VAL A 262 18.90 -7.26 -3.72
CA VAL A 262 19.85 -7.89 -4.66
C VAL A 262 21.27 -7.37 -4.41
N LYS A 263 21.45 -6.06 -4.33
CA LYS A 263 22.77 -5.42 -4.15
C LYS A 263 23.47 -5.82 -2.86
N GLU A 264 22.72 -6.04 -1.79
CA GLU A 264 23.26 -6.54 -0.51
C GLU A 264 23.79 -7.98 -0.64
N GLY A 265 23.23 -8.76 -1.57
CA GLY A 265 23.71 -10.09 -1.92
C GLY A 265 23.16 -11.22 -1.05
N GLY A 266 23.47 -12.46 -1.46
CA GLY A 266 23.04 -13.69 -0.80
C GLY A 266 21.66 -14.20 -1.21
N LEU A 267 20.94 -13.49 -2.09
CA LEU A 267 19.61 -13.86 -2.59
C LEU A 267 19.53 -13.87 -4.13
N GLY A 268 20.65 -14.11 -4.80
CA GLY A 268 20.76 -14.03 -6.27
C GLY A 268 21.35 -12.70 -6.74
N ASP A 269 21.55 -12.59 -8.05
CA ASP A 269 22.16 -11.44 -8.73
C ASP A 269 21.12 -10.60 -9.51
N ASP A 270 19.87 -11.07 -9.60
CA ASP A 270 18.77 -10.39 -10.27
C ASP A 270 17.46 -10.42 -9.47
N ILE A 271 16.56 -9.45 -9.69
CA ILE A 271 15.24 -9.39 -9.03
C ILE A 271 14.42 -10.67 -9.30
N SER A 272 14.55 -11.25 -10.49
CA SER A 272 13.84 -12.48 -10.84
C SER A 272 14.28 -13.69 -10.02
N GLU A 273 15.42 -13.66 -9.33
CA GLU A 273 15.89 -14.78 -8.50
C GLU A 273 15.39 -14.68 -7.06
N LEU A 274 14.95 -13.49 -6.64
CA LEU A 274 14.47 -13.26 -5.29
C LEU A 274 13.26 -14.18 -4.97
N PRO A 275 13.15 -14.68 -3.72
CA PRO A 275 11.95 -15.33 -3.23
C PRO A 275 10.87 -14.28 -2.95
N ALA A 276 10.37 -13.65 -4.02
CA ALA A 276 9.41 -12.56 -3.96
C ALA A 276 8.31 -12.67 -5.03
N ALA A 277 7.15 -12.09 -4.73
CA ALA A 277 6.03 -12.02 -5.67
C ALA A 277 5.25 -10.70 -5.52
N GLY A 278 4.48 -10.34 -6.54
CA GLY A 278 3.53 -9.24 -6.53
C GLY A 278 2.08 -9.74 -6.61
N ALA A 279 1.15 -8.98 -6.05
CA ALA A 279 -0.28 -9.25 -6.21
C ALA A 279 -1.09 -7.95 -6.32
N ALA A 280 -2.12 -7.96 -7.17
CA ALA A 280 -3.15 -6.94 -7.21
C ALA A 280 -4.54 -7.59 -7.07
N PRO A 281 -4.97 -7.91 -5.84
CA PRO A 281 -6.12 -8.78 -5.60
C PRO A 281 -7.42 -8.16 -6.09
N GLU A 282 -7.67 -6.88 -5.79
CA GLU A 282 -8.90 -6.17 -6.15
C GLU A 282 -8.63 -5.04 -7.16
N TRP A 283 -7.77 -5.30 -8.15
CA TRP A 283 -7.42 -4.30 -9.16
C TRP A 283 -8.64 -3.81 -9.96
N MET A 284 -8.56 -2.56 -10.45
CA MET A 284 -9.66 -1.93 -11.19
C MET A 284 -9.13 -0.96 -12.25
N SER A 285 -8.23 -0.03 -11.87
CA SER A 285 -7.74 1.00 -12.80
C SER A 285 -6.70 0.45 -13.79
N GLU A 286 -6.61 1.05 -14.97
CA GLU A 286 -5.55 0.76 -15.96
C GLU A 286 -4.15 1.04 -15.40
N LYS A 287 -4.00 1.95 -14.42
CA LYS A 287 -2.76 2.13 -13.67
C LYS A 287 -2.26 0.84 -13.04
N ALA A 288 -3.18 -0.02 -12.54
CA ALA A 288 -2.80 -1.29 -11.95
C ALA A 288 -2.23 -2.25 -13.01
N LEU A 289 -2.76 -2.25 -14.24
CA LEU A 289 -2.20 -3.03 -15.35
C LEU A 289 -0.80 -2.56 -15.70
N SER A 290 -0.58 -1.24 -15.81
CA SER A 290 0.76 -0.69 -16.03
C SER A 290 1.72 -1.05 -14.89
N ILE A 291 1.25 -1.02 -13.64
CA ILE A 291 2.04 -1.44 -12.47
C ILE A 291 2.44 -2.91 -12.59
N GLY A 292 1.48 -3.80 -12.79
CA GLY A 292 1.78 -5.21 -12.96
C GLY A 292 2.75 -5.45 -14.12
N GLN A 293 2.59 -4.74 -15.25
CA GLN A 293 3.47 -4.90 -16.40
C GLN A 293 4.91 -4.51 -16.09
N TYR A 294 5.16 -3.35 -15.48
CA TYR A 294 6.53 -2.97 -15.19
C TYR A 294 7.17 -3.85 -14.11
N PHE A 295 6.39 -4.42 -13.17
CA PHE A 295 6.91 -5.41 -12.22
C PHE A 295 7.26 -6.74 -12.90
N VAL A 296 6.39 -7.24 -13.79
CA VAL A 296 6.68 -8.43 -14.60
C VAL A 296 7.93 -8.21 -15.44
N SER A 297 8.02 -7.08 -16.14
CA SER A 297 9.22 -6.69 -16.90
C SER A 297 10.47 -6.47 -16.03
N SER A 298 10.31 -6.30 -14.72
CA SER A 298 11.42 -6.23 -13.75
C SER A 298 11.75 -7.58 -13.10
N GLY A 299 11.22 -8.69 -13.59
CA GLY A 299 11.53 -10.03 -13.08
C GLY A 299 10.55 -10.61 -12.06
N VAL A 300 9.47 -9.89 -11.72
CA VAL A 300 8.58 -10.30 -10.62
C VAL A 300 7.41 -11.16 -11.14
N PHE A 301 7.07 -12.21 -10.40
CA PHE A 301 5.82 -12.95 -10.60
C PHE A 301 4.64 -12.16 -10.03
N VAL A 302 3.64 -11.82 -10.85
CA VAL A 302 2.53 -10.95 -10.45
C VAL A 302 1.18 -11.62 -10.63
N VAL A 303 0.39 -11.72 -9.56
CA VAL A 303 -0.94 -12.36 -9.56
C VAL A 303 -2.08 -11.34 -9.46
N PHE A 304 -3.05 -11.41 -10.38
CA PHE A 304 -4.23 -10.55 -10.38
C PHE A 304 -5.48 -11.32 -9.94
N GLY A 305 -6.33 -10.69 -9.13
CA GLY A 305 -7.47 -11.36 -8.48
C GLY A 305 -8.85 -11.07 -9.06
N VAL A 306 -9.02 -10.10 -9.96
CA VAL A 306 -10.37 -9.72 -10.44
C VAL A 306 -10.43 -9.48 -11.94
N ASN A 307 -11.03 -10.41 -12.68
CA ASN A 307 -11.02 -10.45 -14.15
C ASN A 307 -9.61 -10.41 -14.78
N TRP A 308 -9.54 -10.87 -16.02
CA TRP A 308 -8.34 -10.75 -16.83
C TRP A 308 -8.74 -10.52 -18.30
N PRO A 309 -8.21 -9.48 -18.98
CA PRO A 309 -8.77 -9.03 -20.25
C PRO A 309 -8.33 -9.85 -21.47
N THR A 310 -7.32 -10.73 -21.36
CA THR A 310 -6.70 -11.34 -22.55
C THR A 310 -7.23 -12.72 -22.91
N PHE A 311 -8.13 -13.31 -22.11
CA PHE A 311 -8.59 -14.70 -22.32
C PHE A 311 -9.25 -14.95 -23.68
N GLY A 312 -9.73 -13.90 -24.37
CA GLY A 312 -10.22 -14.00 -25.75
C GLY A 312 -9.14 -14.30 -26.80
N SER A 313 -7.85 -14.12 -26.47
CA SER A 313 -6.72 -14.40 -27.36
C SER A 313 -5.78 -15.43 -26.72
N LYS A 314 -5.75 -16.64 -27.30
CA LYS A 314 -4.87 -17.74 -26.85
C LYS A 314 -3.40 -17.35 -26.91
N ASN A 315 -2.97 -16.70 -28.00
CA ASN A 315 -1.58 -16.31 -28.20
C ASN A 315 -1.14 -15.26 -27.17
N LEU A 316 -1.97 -14.23 -26.94
CA LEU A 316 -1.63 -13.17 -25.98
C LEU A 316 -1.64 -13.71 -24.54
N THR A 317 -2.63 -14.53 -24.18
CA THR A 317 -2.71 -15.12 -22.83
C THR A 317 -1.51 -16.02 -22.55
N LYS A 318 -1.16 -16.90 -23.51
CA LYS A 318 0.02 -17.76 -23.39
C LYS A 318 1.29 -16.93 -23.25
N TYR A 319 1.44 -15.89 -24.07
CA TYR A 319 2.61 -15.02 -23.98
C TYR A 319 2.75 -14.41 -22.58
N LEU A 320 1.68 -13.81 -22.05
CA LEU A 320 1.71 -13.14 -20.73
C LEU A 320 1.92 -14.10 -19.55
N PHE A 321 1.38 -15.32 -19.62
CA PHE A 321 1.40 -16.28 -18.50
C PHE A 321 2.57 -17.25 -18.55
N GLU A 322 3.22 -17.42 -19.70
CA GLU A 322 4.27 -18.42 -19.90
C GLU A 322 5.49 -17.85 -20.62
N ASP A 323 5.33 -17.35 -21.85
CA ASP A 323 6.50 -17.08 -22.71
C ASP A 323 7.30 -15.86 -22.26
N ILE A 324 6.66 -14.83 -21.70
CA ILE A 324 7.31 -13.63 -21.19
C ILE A 324 8.33 -13.94 -20.07
N GLU A 325 8.14 -15.01 -19.30
CA GLU A 325 9.08 -15.42 -18.24
C GLU A 325 10.48 -15.70 -18.80
N LYS A 326 10.57 -16.19 -20.04
CA LYS A 326 11.84 -16.48 -20.71
C LYS A 326 12.59 -15.21 -21.12
N GLU A 327 11.87 -14.10 -21.28
CA GLU A 327 12.42 -12.82 -21.74
C GLU A 327 12.87 -11.95 -20.57
N VAL A 328 12.07 -11.91 -19.49
CA VAL A 328 12.28 -10.96 -18.38
C VAL A 328 12.34 -11.61 -17.00
N GLY A 329 12.19 -12.93 -16.89
CA GLY A 329 12.22 -13.66 -15.61
C GLY A 329 10.95 -13.55 -14.75
N GLY A 330 10.10 -12.55 -15.01
CA GLY A 330 8.79 -12.36 -14.40
C GLY A 330 7.66 -12.82 -15.32
N LYS A 331 6.48 -13.06 -14.75
CA LYS A 331 5.27 -13.43 -15.50
C LYS A 331 4.00 -13.07 -14.76
N TRP A 332 2.90 -13.09 -15.50
CA TRP A 332 1.58 -12.88 -14.95
C TRP A 332 0.92 -14.18 -14.49
N ALA A 333 0.00 -14.07 -13.54
CA ALA A 333 -0.97 -15.09 -13.20
C ALA A 333 -2.32 -14.46 -12.85
N TYR A 334 -3.37 -15.27 -12.93
CA TYR A 334 -4.72 -14.90 -12.54
C TYR A 334 -5.29 -15.98 -11.63
N GLU A 335 -5.74 -15.57 -10.45
CA GLU A 335 -6.42 -16.47 -9.51
C GLU A 335 -7.36 -15.63 -8.63
N PRO A 336 -8.69 -15.74 -8.79
CA PRO A 336 -9.64 -14.93 -8.04
C PRO A 336 -9.89 -15.40 -6.61
N ASP A 337 -9.55 -16.65 -6.27
CA ASP A 337 -9.70 -17.17 -4.92
C ASP A 337 -8.49 -16.74 -4.06
N PRO A 338 -8.68 -16.01 -2.94
CA PRO A 338 -7.57 -15.52 -2.14
C PRO A 338 -6.72 -16.65 -1.52
N ASP A 339 -7.32 -17.80 -1.20
CA ASP A 339 -6.60 -18.91 -0.61
C ASP A 339 -5.70 -19.57 -1.66
N LYS A 340 -6.23 -19.81 -2.87
CA LYS A 340 -5.43 -20.34 -3.99
C LYS A 340 -4.38 -19.34 -4.46
N MET A 341 -4.70 -18.05 -4.46
CA MET A 341 -3.74 -16.99 -4.80
C MET A 341 -2.56 -17.02 -3.83
N ALA A 342 -2.83 -17.14 -2.52
CA ALA A 342 -1.78 -17.31 -1.53
C ALA A 342 -0.95 -18.57 -1.79
N ASP A 343 -1.59 -19.71 -2.09
CA ASP A 343 -0.89 -20.97 -2.37
C ASP A 343 0.01 -20.85 -3.61
N LEU A 344 -0.42 -20.15 -4.66
CA LEU A 344 0.38 -19.85 -5.84
C LEU A 344 1.61 -19.00 -5.48
N ILE A 345 1.42 -17.95 -4.68
CA ILE A 345 2.52 -17.06 -4.25
C ILE A 345 3.51 -17.82 -3.36
N LEU A 346 3.03 -18.58 -2.38
CA LEU A 346 3.87 -19.37 -1.48
C LEU A 346 4.67 -20.43 -2.24
N LYS A 347 4.03 -21.13 -3.18
CA LYS A 347 4.70 -22.09 -4.05
C LYS A 347 5.79 -21.42 -4.89
N HIS A 348 5.50 -20.27 -5.49
CA HIS A 348 6.50 -19.51 -6.25
C HIS A 348 7.71 -19.11 -5.40
N ILE A 349 7.45 -18.57 -4.20
CA ILE A 349 8.48 -18.20 -3.23
C ILE A 349 9.35 -19.43 -2.88
N ASP A 350 8.74 -20.57 -2.57
CA ASP A 350 9.48 -21.80 -2.25
C ASP A 350 10.33 -22.32 -3.41
N GLU A 351 9.82 -22.24 -4.64
CA GLU A 351 10.57 -22.63 -5.84
C GLU A 351 11.82 -21.75 -6.02
N LYS A 352 11.72 -20.44 -5.80
CA LYS A 352 12.87 -19.52 -5.82
C LYS A 352 13.84 -19.82 -4.68
N ARG A 353 13.35 -20.04 -3.46
CA ARG A 353 14.19 -20.47 -2.31
C ARG A 353 14.97 -21.74 -2.60
N LYS A 354 14.33 -22.74 -3.22
CA LYS A 354 14.97 -24.01 -3.60
C LYS A 354 16.06 -23.80 -4.65
N LYS A 355 15.83 -22.94 -5.65
CA LYS A 355 16.85 -22.58 -6.65
C LYS A 355 18.05 -21.88 -6.03
N LEU A 356 17.83 -21.06 -5.00
CA LEU A 356 18.89 -20.42 -4.21
C LEU A 356 19.58 -21.35 -3.19
N GLY A 357 19.05 -22.57 -2.97
CA GLY A 357 19.58 -23.51 -1.97
C GLY A 357 19.40 -23.06 -0.52
N ILE A 358 18.32 -22.31 -0.24
CA ILE A 358 17.94 -21.82 1.09
C ILE A 358 16.62 -22.44 1.60
N ASP A 359 16.18 -23.54 0.98
CA ASP A 359 15.00 -24.32 1.37
C ASP A 359 15.26 -25.24 2.58
N LYS A 360 16.52 -25.48 2.92
CA LYS A 360 16.94 -26.30 4.06
C LYS A 360 17.74 -25.48 5.05
N ALA A 361 17.56 -25.76 6.35
CA ALA A 361 18.42 -25.23 7.38
C ALA A 361 19.85 -25.70 7.10
N ARG A 362 20.76 -24.76 6.78
CA ARG A 362 22.19 -25.08 6.72
C ARG A 362 22.64 -25.40 8.13
N GLU A 363 23.27 -26.56 8.31
CA GLU A 363 23.98 -26.89 9.53
C GLU A 363 25.02 -25.79 9.76
N ARG A 364 24.97 -25.11 10.91
CA ARG A 364 26.01 -24.15 11.29
C ARG A 364 27.29 -24.95 11.56
N ILE A 365 28.11 -25.13 10.53
CA ILE A 365 29.48 -25.62 10.69
C ILE A 365 30.25 -24.50 11.40
N LEU A 366 30.46 -24.66 12.71
CA LEU A 366 31.38 -23.83 13.46
C LEU A 366 32.80 -24.19 12.99
N TYR A 367 33.33 -23.41 12.05
CA TYR A 367 34.72 -23.53 11.63
C TYR A 367 35.64 -23.24 12.82
N ASP A 368 36.32 -24.28 13.31
CA ASP A 368 37.40 -24.12 14.27
C ASP A 368 38.65 -23.51 13.60
N MET A 369 39.65 -23.15 14.42
CA MET A 369 40.89 -22.55 13.93
C MET A 369 41.69 -23.48 13.01
N ALA A 370 41.47 -24.79 13.05
CA ALA A 370 42.13 -25.75 12.17
C ALA A 370 41.46 -25.76 10.79
N MET A 371 40.13 -25.81 10.73
CA MET A 371 39.37 -25.76 9.48
C MET A 371 39.55 -24.43 8.73
N ARG A 372 39.85 -23.33 9.44
CA ARG A 372 40.18 -22.04 8.80
C ARG A 372 41.56 -22.00 8.15
N ARG A 373 42.51 -22.82 8.63
CA ARG A 373 43.88 -22.91 8.07
C ARG A 373 43.94 -23.79 6.82
N GLU A 374 42.95 -24.64 6.60
CA GLU A 374 42.85 -25.52 5.42
C GLU A 374 42.13 -24.86 4.22
N LEU A 375 41.62 -23.63 4.40
CA LEU A 375 40.94 -22.85 3.36
C LEU A 375 41.88 -21.83 2.66
N GLU A 376 43.13 -21.71 3.10
CA GLU A 376 44.25 -21.05 2.39
C GLU A 376 45.00 -22.08 1.54
#